data_AF-A0A850BNW5-F1
#
_entry.id   AF-A0A850BNW5-F1
#
_cell.length_a   1.000
_cell.length_b   1.000
_cell.length_c   1.000
_cell.angle_alpha   90.00
_cell.angle_beta   90.00
_cell.angle_gamma   90.00
#
_symmetry.space_group_name_H-M   'P 1'
#
loop_
_entity.id
_entity.type
_entity.pdbx_description
1 polymer ?
#
loop_
_entity_poly.entity_id
_entity_poly.type
_entity_poly.pdbx_seq_one_letter_code
_entity_poly.pdbx_strand_id
1 'polypeptide(L)'
;MSGAIRRDRSGLVIEPAALVTDRVIVPDLERARPLGLALPAPPPSADIDPLAAAAEQADALLEEACHIGLARVSPGWSERASEVIARLDRVGLRSVASLFARLLERVLDLRRDRSCAGALASAWLSASIRLALLREAL
;
A
#
# COMPACT_ATOMS: atom_id res chain seq x y z
N MET A 1 22.07 23.42 -1.14
CA MET A 1 20.85 23.96 -0.51
C MET A 1 20.99 23.81 0.99
N SER A 2 20.70 24.85 1.76
CA SER A 2 20.61 24.81 3.23
C SER A 2 19.16 25.12 3.60
N GLY A 3 18.59 24.43 4.59
CA GLY A 3 17.19 24.56 4.95
C GLY A 3 16.71 23.42 5.85
N ALA A 4 15.53 23.59 6.44
CA ALA A 4 14.90 22.55 7.24
C ALA A 4 13.97 21.70 6.38
N ILE A 5 13.99 20.39 6.60
CA ILE A 5 13.00 19.48 6.03
C ILE A 5 12.27 18.87 7.23
N ARG A 6 10.94 18.98 7.24
CA ARG A 6 10.10 18.33 8.27
C ARG A 6 8.96 17.58 7.61
N ARG A 7 8.42 16.59 8.32
CA ARG A 7 7.19 15.90 7.94
C ARG A 7 6.08 16.31 8.89
N ASP A 8 4.95 16.75 8.37
CA ASP A 8 3.74 17.00 9.16
C ASP A 8 2.57 16.16 8.63
N ARG A 9 1.36 16.41 9.14
CA ARG A 9 0.15 15.66 8.75
C ARG A 9 -0.30 15.93 7.31
N SER A 10 0.18 17.00 6.68
CA SER A 10 -0.13 17.40 5.31
C SER A 10 0.92 16.93 4.30
N GLY A 11 2.12 16.57 4.77
CA GLY A 11 3.15 15.96 3.92
C GLY A 11 4.56 16.36 4.32
N LEU A 12 5.44 16.38 3.33
CA LEU A 12 6.82 16.85 3.48
C LEU A 12 6.85 18.37 3.29
N VAL A 13 7.37 19.08 4.29
CA VAL A 13 7.57 20.53 4.26
C VAL A 13 9.05 20.80 4.11
N ILE A 14 9.40 21.60 3.10
CA ILE A 14 10.76 22.03 2.81
C ILE A 14 10.82 23.55 3.03
N GLU A 15 11.65 23.97 3.98
CA GLU A 15 11.88 25.38 4.31
C GLU A 15 13.31 25.76 3.90
N PRO A 16 13.52 26.19 2.64
CA PRO A 16 14.83 26.62 2.18
C PRO A 16 15.26 27.91 2.87
N ALA A 17 16.53 28.00 3.29
CA ALA A 17 17.07 29.22 3.89
C ALA A 17 17.23 30.38 2.88
N ALA A 18 17.40 30.05 1.59
CA ALA A 18 17.40 31.01 0.50
C ALA A 18 16.99 30.30 -0.81
N LEU A 19 16.33 31.05 -1.70
CA LEU A 19 16.00 30.66 -3.07
C LEU A 19 16.58 31.69 -4.02
N VAL A 20 17.43 31.27 -4.94
CA VAL A 20 17.94 32.09 -6.05
C VAL A 20 17.48 31.42 -7.33
N THR A 21 16.57 32.08 -8.04
CA THR A 21 15.97 31.57 -9.28
C THR A 21 15.48 32.74 -10.12
N ASP A 22 15.44 32.56 -11.44
CA ASP A 22 14.85 33.52 -12.37
C ASP A 22 13.32 33.52 -12.32
N ARG A 23 12.71 32.39 -11.91
CA ARG A 23 11.26 32.23 -11.82
C ARG A 23 10.84 31.24 -10.73
N VAL A 24 9.71 31.53 -10.10
CA VAL A 24 8.99 30.60 -9.22
C VAL A 24 7.68 30.22 -9.91
N ILE A 25 7.36 28.92 -9.94
CA ILE A 25 6.11 28.39 -10.50
C ILE A 25 5.32 27.79 -9.33
N VAL A 26 4.09 28.28 -9.14
CA VAL A 26 3.14 27.71 -8.17
C VAL A 26 1.98 27.11 -8.97
N PRO A 27 1.91 25.78 -9.13
CA PRO A 27 0.94 25.14 -10.03
C PRO A 27 -0.51 25.56 -9.81
N ASP A 28 -0.91 25.76 -8.56
CA ASP A 28 -2.29 26.14 -8.20
C ASP A 28 -2.63 27.61 -8.47
N LEU A 29 -1.62 28.48 -8.62
CA LEU A 29 -1.79 29.92 -8.86
C LEU A 29 -1.39 30.34 -10.28
N GLU A 30 -0.68 29.48 -10.99
CA GLU A 30 -0.27 29.74 -12.37
C GLU A 30 -1.52 29.66 -13.26
N ARG A 31 -1.81 30.73 -14.00
CA ARG A 31 -2.87 30.66 -15.03
C ARG A 31 -2.51 29.52 -15.97
N ALA A 32 -3.44 28.58 -16.14
CA ALA A 32 -3.26 27.43 -17.02
C ALA A 32 -2.83 27.91 -18.42
N ARG A 33 -1.53 27.86 -18.68
CA ARG A 33 -1.00 28.01 -20.03
C ARG A 33 -1.20 26.63 -20.65
N PRO A 34 -1.90 26.51 -21.78
CA PRO A 34 -1.92 25.26 -22.51
C PRO A 34 -0.49 24.94 -22.91
N LEU A 35 0.16 24.08 -22.13
CA LEU A 35 1.37 23.40 -22.54
C LEU A 35 0.91 22.52 -23.69
N GLY A 36 1.20 22.92 -24.93
CA GLY A 36 1.06 22.09 -26.12
C GLY A 36 1.99 20.86 -26.10
N LEU A 37 2.37 20.39 -24.92
CA LEU A 37 2.99 19.11 -24.69
C LEU A 37 1.86 18.08 -24.73
N ALA A 38 1.64 17.52 -25.91
CA ALA A 38 0.98 16.23 -25.99
C ALA A 38 1.75 15.31 -25.04
N LEU A 39 1.08 14.91 -23.95
CA LEU A 39 1.62 13.87 -23.08
C LEU A 39 1.88 12.66 -23.99
N PRO A 40 3.09 12.10 -24.00
CA PRO A 40 3.33 10.87 -24.75
C PRO A 40 2.27 9.86 -24.33
N ALA A 41 1.70 9.16 -25.32
CA ALA A 41 0.74 8.11 -25.05
C ALA A 41 1.34 7.20 -23.96
N PRO A 42 0.55 6.81 -22.94
CA PRO A 42 1.04 5.89 -21.93
C PRO A 42 1.64 4.69 -22.67
N PRO A 43 2.82 4.20 -22.26
CA PRO A 43 3.39 3.02 -22.88
C PRO A 43 2.34 1.90 -22.89
N PRO A 44 2.31 1.03 -23.91
CA PRO A 44 1.45 -0.14 -23.89
C PRO A 44 1.67 -0.82 -22.54
N SER A 45 0.58 -1.12 -21.83
CA SER A 45 0.67 -1.78 -20.53
C SER A 45 1.57 -2.99 -20.72
N ALA A 46 2.77 -2.94 -20.14
CA ALA A 46 3.61 -4.12 -20.07
C ALA A 46 2.72 -5.22 -19.47
N ASP A 47 2.74 -6.42 -20.07
CA ASP A 47 2.01 -7.56 -19.52
C ASP A 47 2.42 -7.66 -18.05
N ILE A 48 1.52 -7.23 -17.17
CA ILE A 48 1.83 -7.18 -15.75
C ILE A 48 1.90 -8.64 -15.33
N ASP A 49 3.07 -9.08 -14.87
CA ASP A 49 3.24 -10.43 -14.35
C ASP A 49 2.11 -10.69 -13.33
N PRO A 50 1.21 -11.64 -13.61
CA PRO A 50 0.05 -11.89 -12.76
C PRO A 50 0.45 -12.28 -11.34
N LEU A 51 1.65 -12.85 -11.17
CA LEU A 51 2.20 -13.23 -9.88
C LEU A 51 2.65 -12.00 -9.08
N ALA A 52 3.48 -11.15 -9.69
CA ALA A 52 3.86 -9.85 -9.12
C ALA A 52 2.64 -8.99 -8.77
N ALA A 53 1.66 -8.89 -9.67
CA ALA A 53 0.43 -8.13 -9.42
C ALA A 53 -0.37 -8.65 -8.22
N ALA A 54 -0.46 -9.97 -8.04
CA ALA A 54 -1.14 -10.56 -6.89
C ALA A 54 -0.38 -10.30 -5.59
N ALA A 55 0.95 -10.35 -5.63
CA ALA A 55 1.81 -10.05 -4.48
C ALA A 55 1.73 -8.57 -4.07
N GLU A 56 1.70 -7.64 -5.02
CA GLU A 56 1.51 -6.20 -4.77
C GLU A 56 0.16 -5.90 -4.12
N GLN A 57 -0.91 -6.55 -4.58
CA GLN A 57 -2.23 -6.37 -3.96
C GLN A 57 -2.28 -6.90 -2.52
N ALA A 58 -1.61 -8.02 -2.27
CA ALA A 58 -1.48 -8.58 -0.93
C ALA A 58 -0.67 -7.65 -0.01
N ASP A 59 0.37 -7.00 -0.54
CA ASP A 59 1.23 -6.06 0.19
C ASP A 59 0.45 -4.81 0.59
N ALA A 60 -0.26 -4.20 -0.37
CA ALA A 60 -1.11 -3.05 -0.12
C ALA A 60 -2.16 -3.30 0.97
N LEU A 61 -2.72 -4.51 1.02
CA LEU A 61 -3.68 -4.92 2.06
C LEU A 61 -3.04 -4.95 3.47
N LEU A 62 -1.81 -5.46 3.57
CA LEU A 62 -1.04 -5.52 4.82
C LEU A 62 -0.56 -4.14 5.26
N GLU A 63 -0.13 -3.30 4.31
CA GLU A 63 0.27 -1.91 4.58
C GLU A 63 -0.91 -1.10 5.11
N GLU A 64 -2.09 -1.22 4.50
CA GLU A 64 -3.29 -0.56 5.01
C GLU A 64 -3.60 -0.99 6.45
N ALA A 65 -3.54 -2.30 6.74
CA ALA A 65 -3.76 -2.83 8.07
C ALA A 65 -2.70 -2.35 9.09
N CYS A 66 -1.46 -2.15 8.64
CA CYS A 66 -0.37 -1.58 9.45
C CYS A 66 -0.65 -0.10 9.79
N HIS A 67 -1.05 0.70 8.80
CA HIS A 67 -1.31 2.12 8.97
C HIS A 67 -2.56 2.40 9.82
N ILE A 68 -3.66 1.68 9.57
CA ILE A 68 -4.94 1.88 10.28
C ILE A 68 -4.94 1.16 11.64
N GLY A 69 -4.17 0.07 11.73
CA GLY A 69 -4.17 -0.87 12.83
C GLY A 69 -5.18 -1.99 12.62
N LEU A 70 -4.74 -3.24 12.82
CA LEU A 70 -5.52 -4.46 12.60
C LEU A 70 -6.86 -4.52 13.36
N ALA A 71 -6.96 -3.85 14.51
CA ALA A 71 -8.20 -3.76 15.29
C ALA A 71 -9.22 -2.75 14.74
N ARG A 72 -8.82 -1.91 13.78
CA ARG A 72 -9.60 -0.77 13.27
C ARG A 72 -9.90 -0.85 11.77
N VAL A 73 -9.51 -1.95 11.11
CA VAL A 73 -9.78 -2.14 9.68
C VAL A 73 -11.29 -2.18 9.41
N SER A 74 -11.70 -1.50 8.34
CA SER A 74 -13.10 -1.37 7.96
C SER A 74 -13.72 -2.72 7.54
N PRO A 75 -15.05 -2.85 7.48
CA PRO A 75 -15.70 -4.03 6.90
C PRO A 75 -15.26 -4.29 5.45
N GLY A 76 -15.09 -3.26 4.63
CA GLY A 76 -14.61 -3.37 3.25
C GLY A 76 -13.15 -3.83 3.11
N TRP A 77 -12.36 -3.81 4.19
CA TRP A 77 -11.05 -4.47 4.22
C TRP A 77 -11.20 -5.99 4.17
N SER A 78 -12.19 -6.56 4.87
CA SER A 78 -12.43 -8.01 4.91
C SER A 78 -12.85 -8.56 3.55
N GLU A 79 -13.69 -7.83 2.80
CA GLU A 79 -14.11 -8.20 1.44
C GLU A 79 -12.92 -8.20 0.48
N ARG A 80 -12.14 -7.11 0.46
CA ARG A 80 -10.91 -7.04 -0.35
C ARG A 80 -9.89 -8.11 0.05
N ALA A 81 -9.78 -8.44 1.34
CA ALA A 81 -8.93 -9.53 1.79
C ALA A 81 -9.36 -10.87 1.18
N SER A 82 -10.67 -11.16 1.13
CA SER A 82 -11.19 -12.36 0.47
C SER A 82 -10.87 -12.40 -1.03
N GLU A 83 -10.99 -11.26 -1.73
CA GLU A 83 -10.64 -11.15 -3.14
C GLU A 83 -9.15 -11.41 -3.39
N VAL A 84 -8.28 -10.82 -2.55
CA VAL A 84 -6.83 -11.04 -2.59
C VAL A 84 -6.49 -12.51 -2.33
N ILE A 85 -7.11 -13.15 -1.34
CA ILE A 85 -6.92 -14.59 -1.06
C ILE A 85 -7.27 -15.43 -2.30
N ALA A 86 -8.43 -15.18 -2.91
CA ALA A 86 -8.85 -15.90 -4.10
C ALA A 86 -7.91 -15.67 -5.29
N ARG A 87 -7.36 -14.46 -5.44
CA ARG A 87 -6.38 -14.16 -6.48
C ARG A 87 -5.05 -14.87 -6.24
N LEU A 88 -4.52 -14.84 -5.02
CA LEU A 88 -3.31 -15.55 -4.62
C LEU A 88 -3.44 -17.06 -4.90
N ASP A 89 -4.58 -17.65 -4.56
CA ASP A 89 -4.86 -19.06 -4.84
C ASP A 89 -4.88 -19.36 -6.35
N ARG A 90 -5.56 -18.51 -7.14
CA ARG A 90 -5.66 -18.65 -8.60
C ARG A 90 -4.32 -18.59 -9.32
N VAL A 91 -3.38 -17.78 -8.84
CA VAL A 91 -2.01 -17.69 -9.40
C VAL A 91 -1.05 -18.74 -8.81
N GLY A 92 -1.55 -19.67 -7.99
CA GLY A 92 -0.77 -20.79 -7.46
C GLY A 92 -0.04 -20.51 -6.13
N LEU A 93 -0.18 -19.32 -5.54
CA LEU A 93 0.41 -18.92 -4.26
C LEU A 93 -0.38 -19.44 -3.04
N ARG A 94 -0.75 -20.72 -3.07
CA ARG A 94 -1.65 -21.34 -2.08
C ARG A 94 -1.18 -21.21 -0.64
N SER A 95 0.13 -21.29 -0.40
CA SER A 95 0.68 -21.14 0.95
C SER A 95 0.46 -19.72 1.50
N VAL A 96 0.68 -18.69 0.67
CA VAL A 96 0.44 -17.30 1.05
C VAL A 96 -1.06 -17.03 1.19
N ALA A 97 -1.88 -17.53 0.27
CA ALA A 97 -3.34 -17.44 0.37
C ALA A 97 -3.86 -18.00 1.71
N SER A 98 -3.31 -19.13 2.17
CA SER A 98 -3.68 -19.72 3.47
C SER A 98 -3.31 -18.84 4.68
N LEU A 99 -2.19 -18.12 4.61
CA LEU A 99 -1.79 -17.18 5.67
C LEU A 99 -2.71 -15.96 5.73
N PHE A 100 -3.12 -15.43 4.57
CA PHE A 100 -4.09 -14.35 4.50
C PHE A 100 -5.48 -14.79 4.94
N ALA A 101 -5.91 -16.02 4.63
CA ALA A 101 -7.15 -16.58 5.14
C ALA A 101 -7.15 -16.65 6.68
N ARG A 102 -6.06 -17.15 7.28
CA ARG A 102 -5.88 -17.16 8.74
C ARG A 102 -5.87 -15.75 9.33
N LEU A 103 -5.22 -14.79 8.66
CA LEU A 103 -5.25 -13.38 9.09
C LEU A 103 -6.69 -12.83 9.09
N LEU A 104 -7.44 -13.05 8.01
CA LEU A 104 -8.82 -12.62 7.89
C LEU A 104 -9.70 -13.23 8.99
N GLU A 105 -9.56 -14.53 9.25
CA GLU A 105 -10.22 -15.20 10.38
C GLU A 105 -9.93 -14.51 11.70
N ARG A 106 -8.65 -14.16 11.97
CA ARG A 106 -8.27 -13.46 13.21
C ARG A 106 -8.81 -12.04 13.31
N VAL A 107 -8.94 -11.33 12.20
CA VAL A 107 -9.59 -10.01 12.19
C VAL A 107 -11.06 -10.15 12.58
N LEU A 108 -11.74 -11.18 12.07
CA LEU A 108 -13.14 -11.45 12.40
C LEU A 108 -13.31 -11.93 13.85
N ASP A 109 -12.42 -12.77 14.36
CA ASP A 109 -12.41 -13.20 15.76
C ASP A 109 -12.25 -12.01 16.71
N LEU A 110 -11.34 -11.08 16.39
CA LEU A 110 -11.09 -9.91 17.25
C LEU A 110 -12.33 -9.01 17.40
N ARG A 111 -13.20 -8.96 16.38
CA ARG A 111 -14.48 -8.22 16.45
C ARG A 111 -15.44 -8.83 17.48
N ARG A 112 -15.29 -10.12 17.78
CA ARG A 112 -16.10 -10.86 18.76
C ARG A 112 -15.45 -10.90 20.14
N ASP A 113 -14.15 -11.11 20.19
CA ASP A 113 -13.38 -11.21 21.43
C ASP A 113 -12.04 -10.47 21.33
N ARG A 114 -11.88 -9.42 22.14
CA ARG A 114 -10.66 -8.60 22.20
C ARG A 114 -9.46 -9.34 22.80
N SER A 115 -9.66 -10.46 23.51
CA SER A 115 -8.58 -11.26 24.09
C SER A 115 -7.66 -11.87 23.01
N CYS A 116 -8.16 -12.00 21.78
CA CYS A 116 -7.45 -12.61 20.65
C CYS A 116 -6.42 -11.70 19.94
N ALA A 117 -6.15 -10.50 20.47
CA ALA A 117 -5.25 -9.52 19.83
C ALA A 117 -3.84 -10.06 19.56
N GLY A 118 -3.29 -10.89 20.46
CA GLY A 118 -1.96 -11.50 20.26
C GLY A 118 -1.93 -12.48 19.09
N ALA A 119 -2.99 -13.27 18.90
CA ALA A 119 -3.11 -14.19 17.77
C ALA A 119 -3.23 -13.46 16.43
N LEU A 120 -3.89 -12.30 16.42
CA LEU A 120 -3.99 -11.43 15.24
C LEU A 120 -2.62 -10.84 14.84
N ALA A 121 -1.86 -10.34 15.80
CA ALA A 121 -0.52 -9.80 15.54
C ALA A 121 0.41 -10.89 14.97
N SER A 122 0.37 -12.10 15.51
CA SER A 122 1.16 -13.24 15.03
C SER A 122 0.78 -13.66 13.60
N ALA A 123 -0.53 -13.70 13.30
CA ALA A 123 -1.03 -14.01 11.96
C ALA A 123 -0.58 -12.96 10.93
N TRP A 124 -0.67 -11.67 11.27
CA TRP A 124 -0.22 -10.58 10.41
C TRP A 124 1.29 -10.63 10.16
N LEU A 125 2.09 -10.86 11.19
CA LEU A 125 3.54 -10.95 11.06
C LEU A 125 3.95 -12.13 10.16
N SER A 126 3.30 -13.29 10.35
CA SER A 126 3.54 -14.49 9.53
C SER A 126 3.23 -14.24 8.05
N ALA A 127 2.10 -13.58 7.75
CA ALA A 127 1.73 -13.22 6.39
C ALA A 127 2.71 -12.20 5.79
N SER A 128 3.10 -11.18 6.55
CA SER A 128 4.01 -10.11 6.10
C SER A 128 5.41 -10.64 5.77
N ILE A 129 5.99 -11.45 6.66
CA ILE A 129 7.31 -12.05 6.43
C ILE A 129 7.28 -12.96 5.20
N ARG A 130 6.26 -13.82 5.08
CA ARG A 130 6.18 -14.77 3.96
C ARG A 130 5.96 -14.05 2.62
N LEU A 131 5.19 -12.98 2.61
CA LEU A 131 4.98 -12.16 1.42
C LEU A 131 6.26 -11.41 1.02
N ALA A 132 6.98 -10.82 1.97
CA ALA A 132 8.26 -10.15 1.69
C ALA A 132 9.27 -11.10 1.05
N LEU A 133 9.44 -12.30 1.62
CA LEU A 133 10.32 -13.33 1.06
C LEU A 133 9.88 -13.81 -0.33
N LEU A 134 8.57 -13.88 -0.58
CA LEU A 134 8.06 -14.22 -1.91
C LEU A 134 8.43 -13.14 -2.93
N ARG A 135 8.23 -11.86 -2.58
CA ARG A 135 8.49 -10.72 -3.48
C ARG A 135 9.97 -10.58 -3.84
N GLU A 136 10.87 -10.94 -2.93
CA GLU A 136 12.31 -10.99 -3.21
C GLU A 136 12.69 -12.10 -4.22
N ALA A 137 11.83 -13.10 -4.40
CA ALA A 137 12.05 -14.22 -5.30
C ALA A 137 11.34 -14.09 -6.66
N LEU A 138 10.56 -13.01 -6.86
CA LEU A 138 9.92 -12.64 -8.14
C LEU A 138 10.85 -11.72 -8.92
#